data_AF-A0A1I4BAU2-F1
#
_entry.id   AF-A0A1I4BAU2-F1
#
_cell.length_a   1.000
_cell.length_b   1.000
_cell.length_c   1.000
_cell.angle_alpha   90.00
_cell.angle_beta   90.00
_cell.angle_gamma   90.00
#
_symmetry.space_group_name_H-M   'P 1'
#
loop_
_entity.id
_entity.type
_entity.pdbx_description
1 polymer ?
#
loop_
_entity_poly.entity_id
_entity_poly.type
_entity_poly.pdbx_seq_one_letter_code
_entity_poly.pdbx_strand_id
1 'polypeptide(L)'
;MHACGHDGHTTMLPGAARYLAANRDFAGTVHLIFQPAEEGRGGAKAMLDEGLFDRFPRDAIYGLHNKPTIPAGRFAIRKGPALAAADSFAVVFHGTGGHGGSAPQTATDVTVVQADVPNPINPPSRCHVHARCPIAESDPCSTQVPELRQARDGHWVAGHLGG
;
A
#
# COMPACT_ATOMS: atom_id res chain seq x y z
N MET A 1 4.71 16.69 0.36
CA MET A 1 5.46 16.28 -0.86
C MET A 1 4.47 15.63 -1.81
N HIS A 2 4.45 16.01 -3.09
CA HIS A 2 3.55 15.39 -4.08
C HIS A 2 4.23 14.19 -4.76
N ALA A 3 4.51 13.14 -4.01
CA ALA A 3 5.25 11.97 -4.51
C ALA A 3 4.54 11.25 -5.68
N CYS A 4 3.20 11.28 -5.72
CA CYS A 4 2.40 10.73 -6.82
C CYS A 4 2.10 11.74 -7.97
N GLY A 5 2.60 12.98 -7.90
CA GLY A 5 2.41 13.98 -8.97
C GLY A 5 1.01 14.61 -9.05
N HIS A 6 0.23 14.54 -7.97
CA HIS A 6 -1.12 15.13 -7.87
C HIS A 6 -1.15 16.66 -8.07
N ASP A 7 -0.05 17.35 -7.81
CA ASP A 7 0.19 18.75 -8.18
C ASP A 7 0.20 18.95 -9.71
N GLY A 8 0.90 18.07 -10.43
CA GLY A 8 0.91 18.01 -11.88
C GLY A 8 -0.48 17.77 -12.46
N HIS A 9 -1.23 16.79 -11.94
CA HIS A 9 -2.60 16.50 -12.42
C HIS A 9 -3.55 17.69 -12.13
N THR A 10 -3.46 18.27 -10.93
CA THR A 10 -4.21 19.47 -10.54
C THR A 10 -3.88 20.68 -11.42
N THR A 11 -2.66 20.77 -11.95
CA THR A 11 -2.24 21.83 -12.89
C THR A 11 -2.73 21.57 -14.32
N MET A 12 -2.82 20.30 -14.74
CA MET A 12 -3.26 19.92 -16.09
C MET A 12 -4.75 20.24 -16.35
N LEU A 13 -5.64 20.02 -15.37
CA LEU A 13 -7.09 20.25 -15.54
C LEU A 13 -7.44 21.72 -15.86
N PRO A 14 -6.97 22.74 -15.12
CA PRO A 14 -7.17 24.16 -15.45
C PRO A 14 -6.54 24.54 -16.80
N GLY A 15 -5.41 23.92 -17.17
CA GLY A 15 -4.80 24.09 -18.49
C GLY A 15 -5.73 23.63 -19.62
N ALA A 16 -6.31 22.43 -19.47
CA ALA A 16 -7.31 21.90 -20.40
C ALA A 16 -8.60 22.75 -20.41
N ALA A 17 -9.09 23.19 -19.24
CA ALA A 17 -10.26 24.08 -19.15
C ALA A 17 -10.05 25.39 -19.92
N ARG A 18 -8.89 26.05 -19.73
CA ARG A 18 -8.52 27.27 -20.45
C ARG A 18 -8.45 27.04 -21.96
N TYR A 19 -7.87 25.91 -22.40
CA TYR A 19 -7.79 25.58 -23.82
C TYR A 19 -9.18 25.34 -24.44
N LEU A 20 -10.02 24.53 -23.80
CA LEU A 20 -11.37 24.18 -24.27
C LEU A 20 -12.34 25.39 -24.23
N ALA A 21 -12.18 26.30 -23.28
CA ALA A 21 -12.95 27.55 -23.22
C ALA A 21 -12.58 28.51 -24.35
N ALA A 22 -11.32 28.55 -24.77
CA ALA A 22 -10.85 29.37 -25.89
C ALA A 22 -11.08 28.72 -27.27
N ASN A 23 -11.07 27.38 -27.34
CA ASN A 23 -11.20 26.59 -28.57
C ASN A 23 -12.43 25.68 -28.44
N ARG A 24 -13.63 26.28 -28.33
CA ARG A 24 -14.86 25.55 -28.01
C ARG A 24 -15.50 24.85 -29.23
N ASP A 25 -14.69 24.07 -29.94
CA ASP A 25 -15.11 23.28 -31.10
C ASP A 25 -15.56 21.86 -30.66
N PHE A 26 -16.64 21.82 -29.87
CA PHE A 26 -17.28 20.58 -29.45
C PHE A 26 -18.76 20.80 -29.07
N ALA A 27 -19.60 19.79 -29.35
CA ALA A 27 -20.97 19.73 -28.85
C ALA A 27 -21.01 19.17 -27.43
N GLY A 28 -21.91 19.68 -26.59
CA GLY A 28 -22.11 19.21 -25.21
C GLY A 28 -21.31 19.99 -24.15
N THR A 29 -20.97 19.28 -23.07
CA THR A 29 -20.48 19.83 -21.80
C THR A 29 -19.27 19.05 -21.30
N VAL A 30 -18.26 19.75 -20.76
CA VAL A 30 -17.09 19.12 -20.11
C VAL A 30 -17.11 19.49 -18.62
N HIS A 31 -17.27 18.48 -17.77
CA HIS A 31 -17.18 18.64 -16.31
C HIS A 31 -15.74 18.35 -15.84
N LEU A 32 -15.13 19.31 -15.13
CA LEU A 32 -13.81 19.14 -14.53
C LEU A 32 -13.95 18.77 -13.04
N ILE A 33 -13.37 17.63 -12.67
CA ILE A 33 -13.57 17.00 -11.37
C ILE A 33 -12.23 17.01 -10.61
N PHE A 34 -12.12 17.86 -9.60
CA PHE A 34 -10.95 17.93 -8.72
C PHE A 34 -11.20 17.03 -7.51
N GLN A 35 -10.84 15.75 -7.64
CA GLN A 35 -11.05 14.77 -6.58
C GLN A 35 -10.06 14.99 -5.42
N PRO A 36 -10.52 15.13 -4.16
CA PRO A 36 -9.63 15.13 -3.01
C PRO A 36 -9.18 13.70 -2.66
N ALA A 37 -8.28 13.60 -1.68
CA ALA A 37 -8.17 12.41 -0.80
C ALA A 37 -8.07 11.05 -1.53
N GLU A 38 -7.33 11.00 -2.64
CA GLU A 38 -7.11 9.80 -3.45
C GLU A 38 -6.27 8.75 -2.69
N GLU A 39 -5.17 9.21 -2.06
CA GLU A 39 -4.16 8.45 -1.32
C GLU A 39 -4.75 7.68 -0.10
N GLY A 40 -5.48 6.60 -0.35
CA GLY A 40 -6.11 5.72 0.66
C GLY A 40 -7.23 6.35 1.49
N ARG A 41 -7.64 7.61 1.21
CA ARG A 41 -8.59 8.38 2.05
C ARG A 41 -10.01 8.48 1.48
N GLY A 42 -10.31 7.79 0.38
CA GLY A 42 -11.68 7.56 -0.09
C GLY A 42 -12.39 8.76 -0.71
N GLY A 43 -11.68 9.80 -1.14
CA GLY A 43 -12.30 11.02 -1.69
C GLY A 43 -13.23 10.78 -2.89
N ALA A 44 -12.92 9.79 -3.74
CA ALA A 44 -13.81 9.34 -4.80
C ALA A 44 -15.18 8.87 -4.29
N LYS A 45 -15.20 8.10 -3.19
CA LYS A 45 -16.44 7.62 -2.57
C LYS A 45 -17.24 8.77 -1.97
N ALA A 46 -16.60 9.69 -1.25
CA ALA A 46 -17.28 10.84 -0.66
C ALA A 46 -18.02 11.67 -1.73
N MET A 47 -17.37 11.95 -2.87
CA MET A 47 -18.03 12.68 -3.96
C MET A 47 -19.20 11.90 -4.58
N LEU A 48 -19.09 10.57 -4.71
CA LEU A 48 -20.18 9.72 -5.21
C LEU A 48 -21.36 9.70 -4.23
N ASP A 49 -21.10 9.60 -2.92
CA ASP A 49 -22.12 9.68 -1.87
C ASP A 49 -22.81 11.07 -1.84
N GLU A 50 -22.10 12.13 -2.24
CA GLU A 50 -22.62 13.49 -2.45
C GLU A 50 -23.30 13.72 -3.83
N GLY A 51 -23.62 12.65 -4.57
CA GLY A 51 -24.40 12.72 -5.81
C GLY A 51 -23.66 13.33 -7.01
N LEU A 52 -22.35 13.07 -7.14
CA LEU A 52 -21.50 13.66 -8.20
C LEU A 52 -22.07 13.55 -9.62
N PHE A 53 -22.76 12.47 -9.99
CA PHE A 53 -23.33 12.31 -11.34
C PHE A 53 -24.77 12.80 -11.46
N ASP A 54 -25.55 12.76 -10.38
CA ASP A 54 -26.91 13.31 -10.36
C ASP A 54 -26.86 14.85 -10.49
N ARG A 55 -25.78 15.45 -9.96
CA ARG A 55 -25.45 16.88 -10.09
C ARG A 55 -24.70 17.23 -11.38
N PHE A 56 -23.89 16.30 -11.91
CA PHE A 56 -23.06 16.50 -13.11
C PHE A 56 -23.10 15.25 -14.01
N PRO A 57 -24.18 15.05 -14.78
CA PRO A 57 -24.35 13.88 -15.65
C PRO A 57 -23.31 13.88 -16.77
N ARG A 58 -22.84 12.68 -17.15
CA ARG A 58 -21.80 12.51 -18.19
C ARG A 58 -21.86 11.14 -18.86
N ASP A 59 -21.79 11.12 -20.18
CA ASP A 59 -21.79 9.91 -21.02
C ASP A 59 -20.49 9.10 -20.90
N ALA A 60 -19.39 9.78 -20.57
CA ALA A 60 -18.07 9.19 -20.38
C ALA A 60 -17.32 9.89 -19.23
N ILE A 61 -16.35 9.19 -18.64
CA ILE A 61 -15.38 9.75 -17.69
C ILE A 61 -13.97 9.36 -18.12
N TYR A 62 -13.04 10.31 -17.96
CA TYR A 62 -11.63 10.14 -18.27
C TYR A 62 -10.79 10.52 -17.05
N GLY A 63 -9.77 9.73 -16.77
CA GLY A 63 -8.74 10.00 -15.78
C GLY A 63 -7.37 9.72 -16.38
N LEU A 64 -6.34 10.41 -15.91
CA LEU A 64 -4.96 10.19 -16.29
C LEU A 64 -4.06 10.24 -15.05
N HIS A 65 -2.93 9.55 -15.14
CA HIS A 65 -1.89 9.58 -14.12
C HIS A 65 -0.54 9.64 -14.83
N ASN A 66 0.39 10.47 -14.36
CA ASN A 66 1.78 10.41 -14.82
C ASN A 66 2.44 9.12 -14.33
N LYS A 67 3.34 8.52 -15.12
CA LYS A 67 4.02 7.28 -14.74
C LYS A 67 5.52 7.39 -15.02
N PRO A 68 6.39 7.48 -14.00
CA PRO A 68 7.84 7.64 -14.20
C PRO A 68 8.52 6.54 -15.03
N THR A 69 7.89 5.36 -15.15
CA THR A 69 8.38 4.23 -15.95
C THR A 69 7.86 4.24 -17.40
N ILE A 70 7.19 5.32 -17.85
CA ILE A 70 6.73 5.51 -19.23
C ILE A 70 7.44 6.75 -19.81
N PRO A 71 8.06 6.67 -21.01
CA PRO A 71 8.73 7.82 -21.60
C PRO A 71 7.81 9.02 -21.83
N ALA A 72 8.34 10.23 -21.66
CA ALA A 72 7.61 11.48 -21.91
C ALA A 72 7.03 11.51 -23.34
N GLY A 73 5.80 12.03 -23.48
CA GLY A 73 5.07 12.03 -24.76
C GLY A 73 4.47 10.68 -25.17
N ARG A 74 4.57 9.64 -24.33
CA ARG A 74 3.84 8.37 -24.51
C ARG A 74 2.68 8.26 -23.53
N PHE A 75 1.57 7.72 -24.02
CA PHE A 75 0.42 7.31 -23.21
C PHE A 75 0.26 5.80 -23.29
N ALA A 76 -0.17 5.17 -22.21
CA ALA A 76 -0.54 3.75 -22.17
C ALA A 76 -2.00 3.63 -21.73
N ILE A 77 -2.76 2.79 -22.43
CA ILE A 77 -4.17 2.50 -22.14
C ILE A 77 -4.40 0.99 -22.19
N ARG A 78 -5.43 0.52 -21.47
CA ARG A 78 -5.81 -0.89 -21.40
C ARG A 78 -7.33 -1.02 -21.37
N LYS A 79 -7.87 -1.99 -22.11
CA LYS A 79 -9.30 -2.36 -22.04
C LYS A 79 -9.51 -3.33 -20.86
N GLY A 80 -10.57 -3.11 -20.09
CA GLY A 80 -10.85 -3.90 -18.88
C GLY A 80 -9.98 -3.48 -17.68
N PRO A 81 -9.89 -4.31 -16.62
CA PRO A 81 -9.17 -3.97 -15.39
C PRO A 81 -7.70 -3.60 -15.66
N ALA A 82 -7.28 -2.43 -15.16
CA ALA A 82 -5.96 -1.84 -15.40
C ALA A 82 -5.08 -1.71 -14.14
N LEU A 83 -5.68 -1.74 -12.95
CA LEU A 83 -5.01 -1.69 -11.64
C LEU A 83 -5.52 -2.86 -10.77
N ALA A 84 -4.78 -3.18 -9.71
CA ALA A 84 -5.24 -4.12 -8.68
C ALA A 84 -6.26 -3.45 -7.73
N ALA A 85 -7.07 -4.27 -7.06
CA ALA A 85 -7.78 -3.81 -5.87
C ALA A 85 -6.77 -3.62 -4.71
N ALA A 86 -7.06 -2.68 -3.81
CA ALA A 86 -6.29 -2.42 -2.61
C ALA A 86 -7.24 -2.24 -1.42
N ASP A 87 -6.78 -2.65 -0.24
CA ASP A 87 -7.50 -2.52 1.03
C ASP A 87 -6.47 -2.26 2.15
N SER A 88 -6.92 -1.81 3.32
CA SER A 88 -6.07 -1.45 4.46
C SER A 88 -6.63 -2.01 5.77
N PHE A 89 -5.84 -2.84 6.46
CA PHE A 89 -6.15 -3.32 7.81
C PHE A 89 -5.18 -2.72 8.83
N ALA A 90 -5.64 -2.61 10.09
CA ALA A 90 -4.81 -2.20 11.21
C ALA A 90 -4.67 -3.36 12.20
N VAL A 91 -3.47 -3.53 12.78
CA VAL A 91 -3.22 -4.48 13.87
C VAL A 91 -2.78 -3.68 15.09
N VAL A 92 -3.46 -3.88 16.22
CA VAL A 92 -3.15 -3.20 17.48
C VAL A 92 -2.61 -4.22 18.46
N PHE A 93 -1.37 -4.01 18.90
CA PHE A 93 -0.71 -4.86 19.89
C PHE A 93 -0.90 -4.26 21.28
N HIS A 94 -1.41 -5.08 22.21
CA HIS A 94 -1.61 -4.72 23.61
C HIS A 94 -0.61 -5.47 24.49
N GLY A 95 -0.13 -4.81 25.54
CA GLY A 95 0.84 -5.35 26.48
C GLY A 95 0.89 -4.54 27.77
N THR A 96 1.85 -4.85 28.63
CA THR A 96 2.03 -4.22 29.95
C THR A 96 3.40 -3.59 30.06
N GLY A 97 3.46 -2.36 30.56
CA GLY A 97 4.72 -1.65 30.78
C GLY A 97 5.48 -2.17 32.01
N GLY A 98 6.79 -1.99 32.01
CA GLY A 98 7.68 -2.36 33.13
C GLY A 98 9.04 -1.68 33.01
N HIS A 99 9.95 -1.97 33.94
CA HIS A 99 11.25 -1.29 34.01
C HIS A 99 12.29 -2.02 33.14
N GLY A 100 12.44 -1.61 31.88
CA GLY A 100 13.17 -2.37 30.85
C GLY A 100 14.61 -2.81 31.18
N GLY A 101 15.32 -2.08 32.06
CA GLY A 101 16.68 -2.41 32.48
C GLY A 101 16.81 -3.36 33.70
N SER A 102 15.73 -3.65 34.43
CA SER A 102 15.80 -4.43 35.68
C SER A 102 14.62 -5.36 35.97
N ALA A 103 13.49 -5.16 35.30
CA ALA A 103 12.29 -5.99 35.42
C ALA A 103 11.57 -6.25 34.07
N PRO A 104 12.26 -6.54 32.94
CA PRO A 104 11.58 -6.84 31.67
C PRO A 104 10.64 -8.06 31.78
N GLN A 105 10.91 -9.00 32.68
CA GLN A 105 10.07 -10.17 32.97
C GLN A 105 8.71 -9.82 33.62
N THR A 106 8.47 -8.58 34.07
CA THR A 106 7.17 -8.13 34.56
C THR A 106 6.35 -7.39 33.50
N ALA A 107 6.86 -7.28 32.27
CA ALA A 107 6.28 -6.56 31.16
C ALA A 107 5.87 -7.51 30.03
N THR A 108 4.91 -7.06 29.20
CA THR A 108 4.62 -7.66 27.89
C THR A 108 5.02 -6.65 26.83
N ASP A 109 6.28 -6.75 26.39
CA ASP A 109 6.86 -5.79 25.45
C ASP A 109 6.32 -6.00 24.03
N VAL A 110 5.49 -5.06 23.58
CA VAL A 110 4.91 -5.07 22.23
C VAL A 110 5.90 -4.73 21.13
N THR A 111 7.05 -4.14 21.44
CA THR A 111 8.07 -3.77 20.42
C THR A 111 8.72 -5.01 19.82
N VAL A 112 8.91 -6.07 20.63
CA VAL A 112 9.36 -7.39 20.17
C VAL A 112 8.36 -7.97 19.17
N VAL A 113 7.07 -7.93 19.50
CA VAL A 113 6.00 -8.44 18.61
C VAL A 113 5.90 -7.60 17.34
N GLN A 114 6.04 -6.27 17.42
CA GLN A 114 6.04 -5.39 16.24
C GLN A 114 7.23 -5.64 15.30
N ALA A 115 8.39 -6.05 15.83
CA ALA A 115 9.54 -6.46 15.03
C ALA A 115 9.35 -7.87 14.42
N ASP A 116 8.70 -8.78 15.14
CA ASP A 116 8.44 -10.16 14.72
C ASP A 116 7.22 -10.32 13.78
N VAL A 117 6.56 -9.24 13.31
CA VAL A 117 5.34 -9.31 12.46
C VAL A 117 5.65 -9.23 10.95
N PRO A 118 5.37 -10.30 10.18
CA PRO A 118 5.37 -10.26 8.73
C PRO A 118 4.42 -9.23 8.14
N ASN A 119 4.87 -8.52 7.09
CA ASN A 119 3.95 -7.98 6.10
C ASN A 119 3.36 -9.17 5.31
N PRO A 120 2.03 -9.38 5.24
CA PRO A 120 1.45 -10.50 4.48
C PRO A 120 1.71 -10.42 2.97
N ILE A 121 2.07 -9.25 2.42
CA ILE A 121 2.49 -9.05 1.03
C ILE A 121 4.00 -9.29 0.85
N ASN A 122 4.78 -9.23 1.92
CA ASN A 122 6.22 -9.51 1.93
C ASN A 122 6.63 -10.25 3.22
N PRO A 123 6.28 -11.53 3.37
CA PRO A 123 6.65 -12.30 4.56
C PRO A 123 8.17 -12.43 4.64
N PRO A 124 8.77 -12.34 5.85
CA PRO A 124 10.21 -12.29 6.01
C PRO A 124 10.83 -13.57 5.46
N SER A 125 11.75 -13.40 4.50
CA SER A 125 12.32 -14.50 3.73
C SER A 125 13.33 -15.30 4.57
N ARG A 126 12.80 -16.24 5.37
CA ARG A 126 13.49 -17.33 6.07
C ARG A 126 14.45 -16.91 7.20
N CYS A 127 14.16 -17.36 8.42
CA CYS A 127 15.12 -17.71 9.48
C CYS A 127 16.41 -16.85 9.58
N HIS A 128 16.28 -15.51 9.67
CA HIS A 128 17.41 -14.60 9.94
C HIS A 128 17.09 -13.45 10.91
N VAL A 129 15.85 -13.39 11.42
CA VAL A 129 15.51 -12.58 12.60
C VAL A 129 14.66 -13.46 13.51
N HIS A 130 15.29 -13.97 14.57
CA HIS A 130 14.56 -14.41 15.76
C HIS A 130 15.45 -14.13 16.97
N ALA A 131 15.31 -12.94 17.56
CA ALA A 131 16.15 -12.39 18.63
C ALA A 131 16.05 -13.15 19.98
N ARG A 132 15.53 -14.39 19.95
CA ARG A 132 15.29 -15.29 21.08
C ARG A 132 15.93 -16.67 20.86
N CYS A 133 16.58 -16.90 19.72
CA CYS A 133 17.33 -18.12 19.44
C CYS A 133 18.82 -17.93 19.82
N PRO A 134 19.31 -18.53 20.94
CA PRO A 134 20.66 -18.28 21.44
C PRO A 134 21.78 -18.92 20.58
N ILE A 135 21.43 -19.58 19.48
CA ILE A 135 22.36 -20.20 18.51
C ILE A 135 22.17 -19.65 17.09
N ALA A 136 21.51 -18.48 16.93
CA ALA A 136 21.29 -17.87 15.62
C ALA A 136 22.58 -17.44 14.92
N GLU A 137 23.60 -17.02 15.69
CA GLU A 137 24.87 -16.51 15.19
C GLU A 137 25.86 -17.64 14.79
N SER A 138 25.64 -18.86 15.25
CA SER A 138 26.50 -20.03 14.98
C SER A 138 26.06 -20.84 13.76
N ASP A 139 27.03 -21.41 13.03
CA ASP A 139 26.81 -22.48 12.04
C ASP A 139 26.00 -23.63 12.69
N PRO A 140 24.93 -24.15 12.06
CA PRO A 140 24.44 -23.90 10.70
C PRO A 140 23.55 -22.65 10.51
N CYS A 141 23.13 -21.96 11.56
CA CYS A 141 22.12 -20.89 11.48
C CYS A 141 22.59 -19.63 10.73
N SER A 142 23.88 -19.30 10.79
CA SER A 142 24.47 -18.14 10.11
C SER A 142 25.03 -18.44 8.71
N THR A 143 24.96 -19.70 8.26
CA THR A 143 25.66 -20.23 7.08
C THR A 143 24.75 -21.01 6.12
N GLN A 144 23.68 -21.61 6.63
CA GLN A 144 22.80 -22.53 5.90
C GLN A 144 21.35 -22.04 5.96
N VAL A 145 20.56 -22.38 4.95
CA VAL A 145 19.13 -22.05 4.90
C VAL A 145 18.34 -23.32 5.23
N PRO A 146 17.59 -23.39 6.34
CA PRO A 146 16.88 -24.60 6.71
C PRO A 146 15.76 -24.91 5.70
N GLU A 147 15.56 -26.19 5.43
CA GLU A 147 14.46 -26.66 4.60
C GLU A 147 13.10 -26.44 5.28
N LEU A 148 12.08 -26.17 4.46
CA LEU A 148 10.70 -25.98 4.91
C LEU A 148 10.03 -27.35 5.05
N ARG A 149 9.78 -27.79 6.28
CA ARG A 149 9.15 -29.07 6.62
C ARG A 149 7.76 -28.86 7.21
N GLN A 150 6.83 -29.77 6.91
CA GLN A 150 5.52 -29.80 7.55
C GLN A 150 5.67 -30.44 8.94
N ALA A 151 5.30 -29.71 9.99
CA ALA A 151 5.37 -30.21 11.36
C ALA A 151 4.01 -30.73 11.89
N ARG A 152 2.89 -30.21 11.36
CA ARG A 152 1.50 -30.65 11.64
C ARG A 152 0.65 -30.37 10.40
N ASP A 153 -0.60 -30.84 10.35
CA ASP A 153 -1.52 -30.47 9.28
C ASP A 153 -1.69 -28.94 9.18
N GLY A 154 -1.46 -28.41 7.97
CA GLY A 154 -1.43 -26.97 7.69
C GLY A 154 -0.25 -26.18 8.29
N HIS A 155 0.59 -26.78 9.12
CA HIS A 155 1.63 -26.07 9.88
C HIS A 155 3.04 -26.41 9.38
N TRP A 156 3.70 -25.43 8.79
CA TRP A 156 5.03 -25.54 8.18
C TRP A 156 6.07 -24.73 8.96
N VAL A 157 7.27 -25.28 9.12
CA VAL A 157 8.39 -24.67 9.85
C VAL A 157 9.70 -24.83 9.08
N ALA A 158 10.61 -23.88 9.22
CA ALA A 158 11.97 -23.97 8.69
C ALA A 158 12.95 -23.52 9.78
N GLY A 159 13.73 -24.46 10.32
CA GLY A 159 14.71 -24.20 11.38
C GLY A 159 15.60 -25.42 11.64
N HIS A 160 16.88 -25.16 11.97
CA HIS A 160 17.87 -26.22 12.22
C HIS A 160 17.64 -26.97 13.53
N LEU A 161 16.94 -26.37 14.50
CA LEU A 161 16.48 -27.08 15.69
C LEU A 161 15.37 -28.07 15.30
N GLY A 162 15.68 -29.35 15.40
CA GLY A 162 14.76 -30.47 15.21
C GLY A 162 14.34 -31.06 16.55
N GLY A 163 13.25 -30.52 17.12
CA GLY A 163 12.58 -31.00 18.32
C GLY A 163 11.16 -30.41 18.37
#